data_AF-A0A357LAA5-F1
#
_entry.id   AF-A0A357LAA5-F1
#
_cell.length_a   1.000
_cell.length_b   1.000
_cell.length_c   1.000
_cell.angle_alpha   90.00
_cell.angle_beta   90.00
_cell.angle_gamma   90.00
#
_symmetry.space_group_name_H-M   'P 1'
#
loop_
_entity.id
_entity.type
_entity.pdbx_description
1 polymer ?
#
loop_
_entity_poly.entity_id
_entity_poly.type
_entity_poly.pdbx_seq_one_letter_code
_entity_poly.pdbx_strand_id
1 'polypeptide(L)'
;METRAHYVVVGAVVLVLVASAFLFVLFLSQSQQDYDEYDVIFRERVSGLSVGAAVSFNGIQKGEVRDLSIAPNDPSIVIARIRVDDDTPVKTDTKAELELVGFTGLAIIQLVGGSAEEELLKNVTRGVPRIEADAGGIAQLIAGSGDIIASANRLLSEENTAAFNRILANVETLTTALAEKDEEIAASVANAAKFTGNLASATENLSRTADSLDKLLATDAPATLEETQALMAELRAAVAENREQIRIFTDQGLAQVGPAVAEARAMFRTLDQVLREIDRDPRGYLLGESTPRYEGESQ
;
A
#
# COMPACT_ATOMS: atom_id res chain seq x y z
N MET A 1 -58.44 49.96 -51.76
CA MET A 1 -58.41 50.26 -50.31
C MET A 1 -57.93 49.01 -49.60
N GLU A 2 -56.62 48.78 -49.42
CA GLU A 2 -56.11 47.45 -49.01
C GLU A 2 -54.84 47.45 -48.14
N THR A 3 -54.47 48.55 -47.47
CA THR A 3 -53.18 48.64 -46.75
C THR A 3 -53.24 48.85 -45.24
N ARG A 4 -54.43 48.82 -44.61
CA ARG A 4 -54.54 48.97 -43.13
C ARG A 4 -54.73 47.67 -42.35
N ALA A 5 -55.06 46.56 -43.02
CA ALA A 5 -55.34 45.28 -42.37
C ALA A 5 -54.08 44.56 -41.86
N HIS A 6 -52.90 44.81 -42.45
CA HIS A 6 -51.66 44.11 -42.06
C HIS A 6 -51.13 44.52 -40.68
N TYR A 7 -51.28 45.78 -40.25
CA TYR A 7 -50.78 46.22 -38.94
C TYR A 7 -51.50 45.55 -37.76
N VAL A 8 -52.79 45.23 -37.93
CA VAL A 8 -53.58 44.50 -36.92
C VAL A 8 -53.10 43.06 -36.79
N VAL A 9 -52.79 42.41 -37.92
CA VAL A 9 -52.24 41.04 -37.93
C VAL A 9 -50.86 41.00 -37.31
N VAL A 10 -49.99 41.96 -37.65
CA VAL A 10 -48.65 42.07 -37.05
C VAL A 10 -48.75 42.33 -35.54
N GLY A 11 -49.63 43.23 -35.10
CA GLY A 11 -49.87 43.49 -33.67
C GLY A 11 -50.39 42.25 -32.93
N ALA A 12 -51.29 41.48 -33.55
CA ALA A 12 -51.81 40.24 -32.98
C ALA A 12 -50.71 39.17 -32.82
N VAL A 13 -49.84 39.01 -33.83
CA VAL A 13 -48.70 38.07 -33.76
C VAL A 13 -47.72 38.47 -32.65
N VAL A 14 -47.41 39.76 -32.53
CA VAL A 14 -46.54 40.26 -31.45
C VAL A 14 -47.17 39.99 -30.08
N LEU A 15 -48.47 40.24 -29.90
CA LEU A 15 -49.17 39.93 -28.66
C LEU A 15 -49.15 38.44 -28.31
N VAL A 16 -49.37 37.56 -29.30
CA VAL A 16 -49.30 36.11 -29.10
C VAL A 16 -47.89 35.68 -28.73
N LEU A 17 -46.85 36.25 -29.35
CA LEU A 17 -45.46 35.97 -29.01
C LEU A 17 -45.12 36.42 -27.59
N VAL A 18 -45.56 37.61 -27.18
CA VAL A 18 -45.35 38.12 -25.82
C VAL A 18 -46.09 37.25 -24.80
N ALA A 19 -47.34 36.87 -25.08
CA ALA A 19 -48.09 35.97 -24.21
C ALA A 19 -47.44 34.58 -24.11
N SER A 20 -46.95 34.04 -25.22
CA SER A 20 -46.25 32.75 -25.26
C SER A 20 -44.92 32.80 -24.51
N ALA A 21 -44.16 33.88 -24.65
CA ALA A 21 -42.92 34.09 -23.90
C ALA A 21 -43.21 34.20 -22.38
N PHE A 22 -44.27 34.89 -21.99
CA PHE A 22 -44.69 34.98 -20.60
C PHE A 22 -45.10 33.62 -20.03
N LEU A 23 -45.89 32.84 -20.78
CA LEU A 23 -46.27 31.47 -20.40
C LEU A 23 -45.05 30.54 -20.33
N PHE A 24 -44.08 30.70 -21.22
CA PHE A 24 -42.84 29.92 -21.22
C PHE A 24 -41.96 30.22 -19.99
N VAL A 25 -41.88 31.49 -19.57
CA VAL A 25 -41.19 31.88 -18.33
C VAL A 25 -41.90 31.31 -17.10
N LEU A 26 -43.23 31.36 -17.05
CA LEU A 26 -44.00 30.74 -15.96
C LEU A 26 -43.86 29.20 -15.94
N PHE A 27 -43.84 28.58 -17.12
CA PHE A 27 -43.63 27.14 -17.26
C PHE A 27 -42.26 26.71 -16.74
N LEU A 28 -41.19 27.45 -17.07
CA LEU A 28 -39.85 27.21 -16.52
C LEU A 28 -39.79 27.37 -15.00
N SER A 29 -40.59 28.28 -14.44
CA SER A 29 -40.67 28.49 -12.99
C SER A 29 -41.36 27.35 -12.23
N GLN A 30 -42.13 26.49 -12.91
CA GLN A 30 -42.89 25.41 -12.26
C GLN A 30 -42.06 24.13 -12.07
N SER A 31 -40.88 24.01 -12.70
CA SER A 31 -39.95 22.91 -12.47
C SER A 31 -39.12 23.14 -11.20
N GLN A 32 -39.79 23.33 -10.06
CA GLN A 32 -39.16 23.23 -8.74
C GLN A 32 -38.97 21.75 -8.44
N GLN A 33 -37.74 21.26 -8.58
CA GLN A 33 -37.34 20.03 -7.90
C GLN A 33 -37.47 20.28 -6.39
N ASP A 34 -38.18 19.40 -5.70
CA ASP A 34 -38.31 19.46 -4.26
C ASP A 34 -36.93 19.13 -3.65
N TYR A 35 -36.38 20.09 -2.92
CA TYR A 35 -35.11 19.94 -2.21
C TYR A 35 -35.35 20.12 -0.73
N ASP A 36 -34.71 19.28 0.08
CA ASP A 36 -34.60 19.50 1.51
C ASP A 36 -33.38 20.40 1.80
N GLU A 37 -33.59 21.43 2.63
CA GLU A 37 -32.51 22.33 3.06
C GLU A 37 -31.97 21.90 4.43
N TYR A 38 -30.64 21.92 4.57
CA TYR A 38 -29.95 21.65 5.82
C TYR A 38 -28.85 22.69 6.06
N ASP A 39 -28.61 23.03 7.32
CA ASP A 39 -27.49 23.89 7.73
C ASP A 39 -26.36 23.00 8.27
N VAL A 40 -25.22 22.97 7.58
CA VAL A 40 -24.02 22.27 8.04
C VAL A 40 -23.15 23.24 8.83
N ILE A 41 -22.81 22.88 10.06
CA ILE A 41 -22.05 23.72 10.99
C ILE A 41 -20.60 23.28 11.00
N PHE A 42 -19.71 24.12 10.48
CA PHE A 42 -18.27 23.94 10.52
C PHE A 42 -17.66 24.81 11.61
N ARG A 43 -16.93 24.19 12.54
CA ARG A 43 -16.16 24.87 13.60
C ARG A 43 -14.68 25.05 13.24
N GLU A 44 -14.31 24.54 12.07
CA GLU A 44 -12.96 24.59 11.53
C GLU A 44 -12.93 25.36 10.20
N ARG A 45 -11.73 25.58 9.67
CA ARG A 45 -11.54 26.31 8.42
C ARG A 45 -12.07 25.51 7.22
N VAL A 46 -13.06 26.05 6.53
CA VAL A 46 -13.64 25.48 5.30
C VAL A 46 -12.87 25.91 4.04
N SER A 47 -11.57 25.60 3.98
CA SER A 47 -10.72 26.00 2.84
C SER A 47 -11.14 25.26 1.57
N GLY A 48 -11.34 25.99 0.47
CA GLY A 48 -11.73 25.40 -0.82
C GLY A 48 -13.24 25.13 -0.98
N LEU A 49 -14.05 25.38 0.05
CA LEU A 49 -15.50 25.28 -0.03
C LEU A 49 -16.09 26.56 -0.61
N SER A 50 -17.01 26.43 -1.56
CA SER A 50 -17.65 27.56 -2.24
C SER A 50 -19.13 27.31 -2.50
N VAL A 51 -19.88 28.37 -2.79
CA VAL A 51 -21.28 28.26 -3.21
C VAL A 51 -21.34 27.51 -4.54
N GLY A 52 -22.22 26.52 -4.64
CA GLY A 52 -22.30 25.58 -5.76
C GLY A 52 -21.38 24.36 -5.63
N ALA A 53 -20.60 24.24 -4.55
CA ALA A 53 -19.85 23.01 -4.28
C ALA A 53 -20.80 21.81 -4.15
N ALA A 54 -20.38 20.65 -4.67
CA ALA A 54 -21.18 19.44 -4.62
C ALA A 54 -21.37 18.96 -3.17
N VAL A 55 -22.55 18.41 -2.91
CA VAL A 55 -22.85 17.67 -1.68
C VAL A 55 -23.08 16.22 -2.07
N SER A 56 -22.28 15.33 -1.48
CA SER A 56 -22.34 13.90 -1.73
C SER A 56 -22.87 13.18 -0.50
N PHE A 57 -23.62 12.09 -0.68
CA PHE A 57 -24.03 11.19 0.37
C PHE A 57 -23.42 9.81 0.10
N ASN A 58 -22.59 9.31 1.01
CA ASN A 58 -21.78 8.11 0.83
C ASN A 58 -21.12 8.00 -0.57
N GLY A 59 -20.51 9.09 -1.05
CA GLY A 59 -19.83 9.16 -2.35
C GLY A 59 -20.71 9.44 -3.58
N ILE A 60 -22.03 9.54 -3.43
CA ILE A 60 -22.95 9.85 -4.54
C ILE A 60 -23.39 11.31 -4.44
N GLN A 61 -23.21 12.10 -5.49
CA GLN A 61 -23.68 13.49 -5.53
C GLN A 61 -25.21 13.53 -5.43
N LYS A 62 -25.70 14.23 -4.41
CA LYS A 62 -27.13 14.33 -4.04
C LYS A 62 -27.59 15.77 -3.79
N GLY A 63 -26.71 16.74 -3.98
CA GLY A 63 -27.04 18.12 -3.71
C GLY A 63 -25.88 19.08 -4.00
N GLU A 64 -26.04 20.30 -3.50
CA GLU A 64 -25.05 21.36 -3.60
C GLU A 64 -25.17 22.39 -2.46
N VAL A 65 -24.10 23.15 -2.26
CA VAL A 65 -24.05 24.28 -1.33
C VAL A 65 -24.80 25.47 -1.92
N ARG A 66 -25.86 25.91 -1.24
CA ARG A 66 -26.70 27.04 -1.65
C ARG A 66 -26.16 28.37 -1.15
N ASP A 67 -25.68 28.42 0.10
CA ASP A 67 -25.18 29.64 0.73
C ASP A 67 -24.08 29.33 1.75
N LEU A 68 -23.18 30.28 1.94
CA LEU A 68 -22.11 30.22 2.94
C LEU A 68 -22.13 31.51 3.77
N SER A 69 -22.35 31.37 5.06
CA SER A 69 -22.41 32.48 6.00
C SER A 69 -21.58 32.21 7.24
N ILE A 70 -21.12 33.27 7.89
CA ILE A 70 -20.43 33.19 9.17
C ILE A 70 -21.47 33.42 10.27
N ALA A 71 -21.41 32.64 11.35
CA ALA A 71 -22.38 32.77 12.43
C ALA A 71 -22.28 34.17 13.08
N PRO A 72 -23.41 34.87 13.28
CA PRO A 72 -23.40 36.26 13.75
C PRO A 72 -22.87 36.42 15.18
N ASN A 73 -22.93 35.37 15.98
CA ASN A 73 -22.50 35.37 17.37
C ASN A 73 -21.06 34.85 17.56
N ASP A 74 -20.52 34.13 16.58
CA ASP A 74 -19.19 33.52 16.65
C ASP A 74 -18.55 33.44 15.25
N PRO A 75 -17.58 34.33 14.94
CA PRO A 75 -16.91 34.35 13.64
C PRO A 75 -16.09 33.11 13.31
N SER A 76 -15.81 32.24 14.28
CA SER A 76 -15.10 30.98 14.06
C SER A 76 -15.99 29.89 13.46
N ILE A 77 -17.32 30.08 13.48
CA ILE A 77 -18.29 29.12 12.98
C ILE A 77 -18.77 29.54 11.59
N VAL A 78 -18.66 28.63 10.63
CA VAL A 78 -19.20 28.78 9.28
C VAL A 78 -20.43 27.89 9.12
N ILE A 79 -21.51 28.48 8.62
CA ILE A 79 -22.77 27.83 8.34
C ILE A 79 -22.88 27.69 6.82
N ALA A 80 -22.82 26.45 6.34
CA ALA A 80 -23.08 26.13 4.94
C ALA A 80 -24.52 25.65 4.80
N ARG A 81 -25.36 26.42 4.11
CA ARG A 81 -26.69 25.97 3.75
C ARG A 81 -26.59 25.09 2.52
N ILE A 82 -27.01 23.84 2.64
CA ILE A 82 -27.03 22.88 1.55
C ILE A 82 -28.46 22.61 1.12
N ARG A 83 -28.63 22.32 -0.17
CA ARG A 83 -29.85 21.74 -0.72
C ARG A 83 -29.56 20.31 -1.18
N VAL A 84 -30.38 19.38 -0.75
CA VAL A 84 -30.21 17.94 -1.01
C VAL A 84 -31.52 17.42 -1.60
N ASP A 85 -31.43 16.48 -2.53
CA ASP A 85 -32.59 15.81 -3.12
C ASP A 85 -33.49 15.23 -2.02
N ASP A 86 -34.81 15.38 -2.17
CA ASP A 86 -35.84 14.95 -1.20
C ASP A 86 -35.80 13.43 -0.88
N ASP A 87 -35.28 12.65 -1.82
CA ASP A 87 -35.07 11.19 -1.76
C ASP A 87 -33.88 10.79 -0.90
N THR A 88 -33.07 11.74 -0.44
CA THR A 88 -31.83 11.45 0.29
C THR A 88 -32.12 11.15 1.77
N PRO A 89 -31.72 9.98 2.29
CA PRO A 89 -32.04 9.57 3.65
C PRO A 89 -31.09 10.23 4.68
N VAL A 90 -31.21 11.54 4.87
CA VAL A 90 -30.48 12.28 5.92
C VAL A 90 -31.15 12.05 7.28
N LYS A 91 -30.43 11.40 8.19
CA LYS A 91 -30.90 10.95 9.50
C LYS A 91 -30.22 11.70 10.65
N THR A 92 -30.72 11.50 11.86
CA THR A 92 -30.19 12.06 13.12
C THR A 92 -28.72 11.73 13.37
N ASP A 93 -28.25 10.59 12.90
CA ASP A 93 -26.86 10.13 13.02
C ASP A 93 -25.98 10.51 11.81
N THR A 94 -26.54 11.24 10.83
CA THR A 94 -25.77 11.69 9.66
C THR A 94 -24.78 12.76 10.07
N LYS A 95 -23.52 12.56 9.69
CA LYS A 95 -22.43 13.51 9.89
C LYS A 95 -22.03 14.13 8.56
N ALA A 96 -21.55 15.36 8.60
CA ALA A 96 -20.95 16.01 7.44
C ALA A 96 -19.44 16.04 7.59
N GLU A 97 -18.72 15.74 6.52
CA GLU A 97 -17.26 15.84 6.44
C GLU A 97 -16.90 16.76 5.27
N LEU A 98 -15.80 17.49 5.42
CA LEU A 98 -15.23 18.29 4.34
C LEU A 98 -14.18 17.42 3.61
N GLU A 99 -14.42 17.14 2.33
CA GLU A 99 -13.51 16.33 1.52
C GLU A 99 -12.89 17.17 0.40
N LEU A 100 -11.57 17.09 0.23
CA LEU A 100 -10.87 17.75 -0.87
C LEU A 100 -10.81 16.82 -2.09
N VAL A 101 -11.32 17.28 -3.22
CA VAL A 101 -11.36 16.49 -4.45
C VAL A 101 -10.35 17.05 -5.45
N GLY A 102 -9.44 16.17 -5.89
CA GLY A 102 -8.43 16.46 -6.90
C GLY A 102 -7.27 17.32 -6.39
N PHE A 103 -6.32 17.58 -7.30
CA PHE A 103 -5.10 18.35 -7.00
C PHE A 103 -5.33 19.87 -7.00
N THR A 104 -6.52 20.33 -7.39
CA THR A 104 -6.89 21.75 -7.44
C THR A 104 -7.35 22.30 -6.09
N GLY A 105 -7.53 21.44 -5.09
CA GLY A 105 -7.93 21.85 -3.73
C GLY A 105 -9.37 22.33 -3.60
N LEU A 106 -10.26 21.87 -4.49
CA LEU A 106 -11.70 22.14 -4.37
C LEU A 106 -12.27 21.23 -3.27
N ALA A 107 -13.09 21.80 -2.39
CA ALA A 107 -13.72 21.04 -1.32
C ALA A 107 -15.20 20.78 -1.61
N ILE A 108 -15.66 19.59 -1.26
CA ILE A 108 -17.06 19.16 -1.28
C ILE A 108 -17.52 18.80 0.12
N ILE A 109 -18.83 18.76 0.33
CA ILE A 109 -19.42 18.27 1.58
C ILE A 109 -19.82 16.81 1.39
N GLN A 110 -19.25 15.93 2.20
CA GLN A 110 -19.56 14.50 2.21
C GLN A 110 -20.43 14.18 3.42
N LEU A 111 -21.69 13.83 3.20
CA LEU A 111 -22.59 13.30 4.21
C LEU A 111 -22.32 11.80 4.38
N VAL A 112 -22.06 11.38 5.62
CA VAL A 112 -21.74 9.99 5.99
C VAL A 112 -22.67 9.54 7.09
N GLY A 113 -23.07 8.26 7.07
CA GLY A 113 -23.94 7.66 8.07
C GLY A 113 -25.33 7.32 7.52
N GLY A 114 -26.35 7.44 8.37
CA GLY A 114 -27.72 7.09 8.02
C GLY A 114 -28.09 5.65 8.36
N SER A 115 -27.82 5.21 9.60
CA SER A 115 -28.20 3.87 10.06
C SER A 115 -29.70 3.62 9.88
N ALA A 116 -30.08 2.39 9.51
CA ALA A 116 -31.46 2.07 9.10
C ALA A 116 -32.50 2.33 10.19
N GLU A 117 -32.11 2.29 11.47
CA GLU A 117 -32.98 2.37 12.64
C GLU A 117 -33.31 3.80 13.08
N GLU A 118 -32.53 4.79 12.65
CA GLU A 118 -32.67 6.18 13.06
C GLU A 118 -33.72 6.95 12.23
N GLU A 119 -34.36 7.96 12.86
CA GLU A 119 -35.38 8.80 12.22
C GLU A 119 -34.76 9.83 11.26
N LEU A 120 -35.54 10.26 10.25
CA LEU A 120 -35.11 11.31 9.32
C LEU A 120 -34.97 12.65 10.07
N LEU A 121 -33.85 13.33 9.86
CA LEU A 121 -33.49 14.55 10.60
C LEU A 121 -34.52 15.68 10.39
N LYS A 122 -35.16 15.71 9.22
CA LYS A 122 -36.23 16.66 8.87
C LYS A 122 -37.52 16.47 9.68
N ASN A 123 -37.78 15.28 10.21
CA ASN A 123 -39.02 14.98 10.94
C ASN A 123 -38.95 15.38 12.41
N VAL A 124 -37.75 15.42 12.98
CA VAL A 124 -37.53 15.69 14.42
C VAL A 124 -37.19 17.14 14.72
N THR A 125 -36.93 17.96 13.69
CA THR A 125 -36.48 19.34 13.85
C THR A 125 -37.55 20.34 13.44
N ARG A 126 -37.73 21.41 14.23
CA ARG A 126 -38.53 22.57 13.82
C ARG A 126 -37.63 23.60 13.14
N GLY A 127 -37.83 23.82 11.84
CA GLY A 127 -37.00 24.72 11.02
C GLY A 127 -35.94 23.97 10.23
N VAL A 128 -34.96 24.69 9.68
CA VAL A 128 -33.87 24.09 8.89
C VAL A 128 -33.02 23.19 9.81
N PRO A 129 -32.94 21.87 9.57
CA PRO A 129 -32.20 20.99 10.45
C PRO A 129 -30.69 21.22 10.34
N ARG A 130 -29.99 20.97 11.45
CA ARG A 130 -28.55 21.25 11.57
C ARG A 130 -27.75 19.96 11.63
N ILE A 131 -26.69 19.90 10.84
CA ILE A 131 -25.73 18.80 10.82
C ILE A 131 -24.40 19.35 11.33
N GLU A 132 -23.86 18.77 12.39
CA GLU A 132 -22.52 19.14 12.85
C GLU A 132 -21.49 18.49 11.92
N ALA A 133 -20.54 19.30 11.44
CA ALA A 133 -19.44 18.77 10.66
C ALA A 133 -18.41 18.11 11.58
N ASP A 134 -18.02 16.88 11.24
CA ASP A 134 -16.91 16.19 11.85
C ASP A 134 -15.62 16.50 11.06
N ALA A 135 -14.50 16.60 11.76
CA ALA A 135 -13.22 16.86 11.13
C ALA A 135 -12.76 15.59 10.40
N GLY A 136 -13.20 15.42 9.16
CA GLY A 136 -12.90 14.25 8.34
C GLY A 136 -11.41 13.92 8.30
N GLY A 137 -11.08 12.66 8.63
CA GLY A 137 -9.87 11.89 8.27
C GLY A 137 -8.48 12.43 8.63
N ILE A 138 -8.14 13.66 8.25
CA ILE A 138 -6.79 14.23 8.36
C ILE A 138 -6.49 14.66 9.80
N ALA A 139 -7.45 15.24 10.52
CA ALA A 139 -7.27 15.56 11.94
C ALA A 139 -7.09 14.28 12.79
N GLN A 140 -7.75 13.18 12.39
CA GLN A 140 -7.62 11.86 13.02
C GLN A 140 -6.33 11.14 12.64
N LEU A 141 -5.84 11.32 11.40
CA LEU A 141 -4.51 10.90 10.96
C LEU A 141 -3.40 11.62 11.73
N ILE A 142 -3.57 12.93 11.96
CA ILE A 142 -2.65 13.75 12.76
C ILE A 142 -2.78 13.41 14.26
N ALA A 143 -3.98 13.11 14.78
CA ALA A 143 -4.12 12.58 16.14
C ALA A 143 -3.43 11.20 16.28
N GLY A 144 -3.44 10.39 15.22
CA GLY A 144 -2.68 9.14 15.10
C GLY A 144 -1.15 9.32 15.07
N SER A 145 -0.63 10.55 14.92
CA SER A 145 0.82 10.80 15.03
C SER A 145 1.32 10.72 16.47
N GLY A 146 0.43 10.83 17.47
CA GLY A 146 0.76 10.58 18.89
C GLY A 146 1.23 9.15 19.13
N ASP A 147 0.63 8.18 18.43
CA ASP A 147 1.01 6.76 18.52
C ASP A 147 2.35 6.47 17.83
N ILE A 148 2.71 7.25 16.80
CA ILE A 148 4.04 7.17 16.18
C ILE A 148 5.11 7.70 17.14
N ILE A 149 4.86 8.81 17.84
CA ILE A 149 5.78 9.33 18.87
C ILE A 149 5.90 8.36 20.05
N ALA A 150 4.79 7.77 20.50
CA ALA A 150 4.79 6.76 21.56
C ALA A 150 5.54 5.48 21.13
N SER A 151 5.37 5.04 19.87
CA SER A 151 6.06 3.89 19.30
C SER A 151 7.56 4.16 19.09
N ALA A 152 7.92 5.36 18.62
CA ALA A 152 9.30 5.81 18.51
C ALA A 152 9.98 5.90 19.89
N ASN A 153 9.30 6.45 20.91
CA ASN A 153 9.81 6.46 22.28
C ASN A 153 9.97 5.06 22.87
N ARG A 154 9.13 4.10 22.48
CA ARG A 154 9.29 2.69 22.88
C ARG A 154 10.51 2.05 22.23
N LEU A 155 10.73 2.30 20.93
CA LEU A 155 11.91 1.83 20.19
C LEU A 155 13.21 2.47 20.70
N LEU A 156 13.16 3.74 21.10
CA LEU A 156 14.27 4.50 21.70
C LEU A 156 14.41 4.31 23.21
N SER A 157 13.66 3.39 23.82
CA SER A 157 13.83 3.08 25.24
C SER A 157 15.25 2.56 25.51
N GLU A 158 15.78 2.85 26.70
CA GLU A 158 17.13 2.44 27.09
C GLU A 158 17.33 0.91 26.98
N GLU A 159 16.26 0.14 27.22
CA GLU A 159 16.26 -1.32 27.16
C GLU A 159 16.36 -1.85 25.72
N ASN A 160 15.64 -1.22 24.77
CA ASN A 160 15.72 -1.57 23.35
C ASN A 160 17.05 -1.11 22.73
N THR A 161 17.58 0.03 23.16
CA THR A 161 18.90 0.51 22.75
C THR A 161 20.00 -0.46 23.23
N ALA A 162 19.89 -0.96 24.47
CA ALA A 162 20.83 -1.96 25.00
C ALA A 162 20.70 -3.33 24.30
N ALA A 163 19.50 -3.73 23.87
CA ALA A 163 19.31 -4.94 23.08
C ALA A 163 19.90 -4.80 21.67
N PHE A 164 19.67 -3.65 21.02
CA PHE A 164 20.21 -3.35 19.70
C PHE A 164 21.73 -3.32 19.69
N ASN A 165 22.36 -2.65 20.67
CA ASN A 165 23.81 -2.62 20.81
C ASN A 165 24.41 -4.02 21.03
N ARG A 166 23.72 -4.90 21.78
CA ARG A 166 24.15 -6.30 21.95
C ARG A 166 24.07 -7.10 20.64
N ILE A 167 23.04 -6.87 19.83
CA ILE A 167 22.92 -7.50 18.51
C ILE A 167 24.05 -7.03 17.59
N LEU A 168 24.32 -5.72 17.54
CA LEU A 168 25.41 -5.17 16.74
C LEU A 168 26.78 -5.74 17.15
N ALA A 169 27.08 -5.81 18.45
CA ALA A 169 28.33 -6.38 18.93
C ALA A 169 28.47 -7.89 18.59
N ASN A 170 27.38 -8.65 18.67
CA ASN A 170 27.38 -10.06 18.27
C ASN A 170 27.56 -10.23 16.76
N VAL A 171 26.93 -9.38 15.96
CA VAL A 171 27.09 -9.38 14.49
C VAL A 171 28.52 -9.01 14.11
N GLU A 172 29.12 -8.00 14.73
CA GLU A 172 30.52 -7.62 14.51
C GLU A 172 31.49 -8.76 14.87
N THR A 173 31.25 -9.42 16.02
CA THR A 173 32.07 -10.55 16.47
C THR A 173 31.96 -11.74 15.50
N LEU A 174 30.74 -12.09 15.08
CA LEU A 174 30.52 -13.16 14.10
C LEU A 174 31.11 -12.81 12.73
N THR A 175 31.01 -11.56 12.30
CA THR A 175 31.54 -11.08 11.02
C THR A 175 33.07 -11.11 11.02
N THR A 176 33.69 -10.67 12.11
CA THR A 176 35.15 -10.73 12.28
C THR A 176 35.63 -12.18 12.33
N ALA A 177 34.98 -13.04 13.11
CA ALA A 177 35.33 -14.46 13.18
C ALA A 177 35.16 -15.16 11.82
N LEU A 178 34.17 -14.77 11.02
CA LEU A 178 33.95 -15.31 9.69
C LEU A 178 34.98 -14.76 8.68
N ALA A 179 35.30 -13.47 8.73
CA ALA A 179 36.30 -12.83 7.87
C ALA A 179 37.73 -13.34 8.14
N GLU A 180 38.08 -13.63 9.40
CA GLU A 180 39.36 -14.25 9.77
C GLU A 180 39.47 -15.70 9.31
N LYS A 181 38.34 -16.36 9.06
CA LYS A 181 38.25 -17.78 8.66
C LYS A 181 37.88 -17.97 7.19
N ASP A 182 37.81 -16.89 6.41
CA ASP A 182 37.44 -16.91 4.98
C ASP A 182 38.38 -17.82 4.16
N GLU A 183 39.68 -17.80 4.44
CA GLU A 183 40.66 -18.66 3.75
C GLU A 183 40.52 -20.14 4.14
N GLU A 184 40.26 -20.45 5.42
CA GLU A 184 40.05 -21.83 5.90
C GLU A 184 38.72 -22.41 5.39
N ILE A 185 37.66 -21.59 5.33
CA ILE A 185 36.36 -21.98 4.77
C ILE A 185 36.48 -22.21 3.27
N ALA A 186 37.13 -21.29 2.53
CA ALA A 186 37.38 -21.47 1.11
C ALA A 186 38.21 -22.73 0.81
N ALA A 187 39.25 -22.99 1.61
CA ALA A 187 40.07 -24.19 1.49
C ALA A 187 39.27 -25.47 1.79
N SER A 188 38.41 -25.45 2.81
CA SER A 188 37.57 -26.60 3.18
C SER A 188 36.52 -26.90 2.11
N VAL A 189 35.89 -25.88 1.54
CA VAL A 189 34.94 -26.02 0.42
C VAL A 189 35.64 -26.54 -0.83
N ALA A 190 36.83 -26.02 -1.16
CA ALA A 190 37.63 -26.50 -2.29
C ALA A 190 38.06 -27.97 -2.11
N ASN A 191 38.47 -28.35 -0.90
CA ASN A 191 38.82 -29.73 -0.57
C ASN A 191 37.61 -30.67 -0.63
N ALA A 192 36.44 -30.22 -0.16
CA ALA A 192 35.19 -30.98 -0.25
C ALA A 192 34.75 -31.17 -1.71
N ALA A 193 34.84 -30.13 -2.55
CA ALA A 193 34.55 -30.22 -3.98
C ALA A 193 35.49 -31.21 -4.69
N LYS A 194 36.80 -31.16 -4.37
CA LYS A 194 37.80 -32.09 -4.91
C LYS A 194 37.55 -33.54 -4.45
N PHE A 195 37.25 -33.75 -3.17
CA PHE A 195 36.91 -35.07 -2.63
C PHE A 195 35.67 -35.65 -3.32
N THR A 196 34.64 -34.83 -3.51
CA THR A 196 33.40 -35.21 -4.18
C THR A 196 33.62 -35.58 -5.65
N GLY A 197 34.43 -34.79 -6.38
CA GLY A 197 34.81 -35.12 -7.76
C GLY A 197 35.58 -36.44 -7.88
N ASN A 198 36.48 -36.70 -6.92
CA ASN A 198 37.20 -37.98 -6.85
C ASN A 198 36.24 -39.15 -6.54
N LEU A 199 35.27 -38.96 -5.65
CA LEU A 199 34.27 -39.97 -5.29
C LEU A 199 33.34 -40.29 -6.46
N ALA A 200 32.91 -39.28 -7.22
CA ALA A 200 32.11 -39.47 -8.44
C ALA A 200 32.89 -40.28 -9.48
N SER A 201 34.16 -39.93 -9.70
CA SER A 201 35.04 -40.64 -10.65
C SER A 201 35.32 -42.08 -10.21
N ALA A 202 35.52 -42.31 -8.91
CA ALA A 202 35.70 -43.64 -8.34
C ALA A 202 34.44 -44.50 -8.51
N THR A 203 33.27 -43.93 -8.27
CA THR A 203 31.98 -44.60 -8.45
C THR A 203 31.73 -44.97 -9.92
N GLU A 204 32.10 -44.10 -10.86
CA GLU A 204 31.97 -44.38 -12.28
C GLU A 204 32.91 -45.51 -12.74
N ASN A 205 34.18 -45.48 -12.30
CA ASN A 205 35.14 -46.55 -12.56
C ASN A 205 34.67 -47.88 -11.95
N LEU A 206 34.05 -47.82 -10.77
CA LEU A 206 33.52 -48.98 -10.09
C LEU A 206 32.32 -49.58 -10.84
N SER A 207 31.42 -48.74 -11.34
CA SER A 207 30.32 -49.17 -12.21
C SER A 207 30.83 -49.84 -13.48
N ARG A 208 31.82 -49.23 -14.16
CA ARG A 208 32.42 -49.82 -15.38
C ARG A 208 33.11 -51.16 -15.10
N THR A 209 33.75 -51.28 -13.94
CA THR A 209 34.38 -52.54 -13.50
C THR A 209 33.32 -53.60 -13.21
N ALA A 210 32.24 -53.22 -12.51
CA ALA A 210 31.09 -54.08 -12.26
C ALA A 210 30.49 -54.62 -13.57
N ASP A 211 30.27 -53.75 -14.55
CA ASP A 211 29.70 -54.11 -15.85
C ASP A 211 30.62 -55.03 -16.67
N SER A 212 31.94 -54.82 -16.57
CA SER A 212 32.94 -55.64 -17.25
C SER A 212 33.04 -57.03 -16.64
N LEU A 213 32.93 -57.12 -15.31
CA LEU A 213 32.87 -58.38 -14.58
C LEU A 213 31.56 -59.14 -14.86
N ASP A 214 30.41 -58.45 -14.90
CA ASP A 214 29.11 -59.04 -15.26
C ASP A 214 29.18 -59.73 -16.64
N LYS A 215 29.81 -59.07 -17.62
CA LYS A 215 30.04 -59.63 -18.96
C LYS A 215 31.01 -60.83 -18.96
N LEU A 216 32.07 -60.77 -18.16
CA LEU A 216 33.02 -61.88 -18.02
C LEU A 216 32.37 -63.11 -17.38
N LEU A 217 31.57 -62.91 -16.33
CA LEU A 217 30.83 -63.99 -15.65
C LEU A 217 29.75 -64.60 -16.55
N ALA A 218 29.17 -63.82 -17.46
CA ALA A 218 28.22 -64.30 -18.47
C ALA A 218 28.87 -65.10 -19.62
N THR A 219 30.20 -65.08 -19.77
CA THR A 219 30.92 -65.63 -20.95
C THR A 219 31.87 -66.80 -20.59
N ASP A 220 31.52 -67.63 -19.60
CA ASP A 220 32.26 -68.83 -19.14
C ASP A 220 33.58 -68.59 -18.36
N ALA A 221 33.46 -68.32 -17.05
CA ALA A 221 34.60 -68.41 -16.12
C ALA A 221 34.28 -69.37 -14.94
N PRO A 222 34.94 -70.54 -14.83
CA PRO A 222 34.81 -71.40 -13.66
C PRO A 222 35.82 -71.02 -12.56
N ALA A 223 35.31 -70.86 -11.33
CA ALA A 223 35.96 -71.14 -10.03
C ALA A 223 36.17 -70.02 -8.98
N THR A 224 35.61 -68.81 -9.09
CA THR A 224 35.53 -67.85 -7.94
C THR A 224 34.21 -67.07 -7.87
N LEU A 225 33.09 -67.73 -8.23
CA LEU A 225 31.81 -67.06 -8.48
C LEU A 225 31.10 -66.56 -7.21
N GLU A 226 31.07 -67.32 -6.12
CA GLU A 226 30.18 -67.01 -4.99
C GLU A 226 30.68 -65.83 -4.15
N GLU A 227 31.96 -65.83 -3.79
CA GLU A 227 32.59 -64.77 -2.99
C GLU A 227 32.71 -63.45 -3.78
N THR A 228 32.96 -63.54 -5.10
CA THR A 228 32.99 -62.38 -5.99
C THR A 228 31.58 -61.80 -6.22
N GLN A 229 30.56 -62.66 -6.38
CA GLN A 229 29.17 -62.20 -6.51
C GLN A 229 28.66 -61.56 -5.22
N ALA A 230 28.97 -62.13 -4.06
CA ALA A 230 28.60 -61.57 -2.75
C ALA A 230 29.24 -60.20 -2.53
N LEU A 231 30.56 -60.08 -2.76
CA LEU A 231 31.27 -58.81 -2.67
C LEU A 231 30.69 -57.75 -3.62
N MET A 232 30.33 -58.15 -4.84
CA MET A 232 29.73 -57.25 -5.84
C MET A 232 28.31 -56.80 -5.46
N ALA A 233 27.52 -57.67 -4.86
CA ALA A 233 26.20 -57.32 -4.35
C ALA A 233 26.30 -56.32 -3.20
N GLU A 234 27.24 -56.52 -2.27
CA GLU A 234 27.53 -55.60 -1.16
C GLU A 234 28.02 -54.24 -1.67
N LEU A 235 28.91 -54.22 -2.66
CA LEU A 235 29.41 -53.00 -3.27
C LEU A 235 28.32 -52.22 -3.99
N ARG A 236 27.45 -52.91 -4.74
CA ARG A 236 26.30 -52.30 -5.44
C ARG A 236 25.31 -51.73 -4.43
N ALA A 237 25.03 -52.44 -3.34
CA ALA A 237 24.15 -51.98 -2.28
C ALA A 237 24.71 -50.72 -1.59
N ALA A 238 25.99 -50.75 -1.20
CA ALA A 238 26.67 -49.61 -0.58
C ALA A 238 26.69 -48.38 -1.50
N VAL A 239 26.96 -48.55 -2.79
CA VAL A 239 26.93 -47.44 -3.76
C VAL A 239 25.51 -46.92 -3.96
N ALA A 240 24.52 -47.78 -4.10
CA ALA A 240 23.13 -47.38 -4.30
C ALA A 240 22.56 -46.63 -3.09
N GLU A 241 22.87 -47.08 -1.87
CA GLU A 241 22.44 -46.47 -0.62
C GLU A 241 23.04 -45.06 -0.42
N ASN A 242 24.31 -44.89 -0.80
CA ASN A 242 25.02 -43.61 -0.64
C ASN A 242 24.85 -42.65 -1.82
N ARG A 243 24.40 -43.12 -3.00
CA ARG A 243 24.28 -42.31 -4.23
C ARG A 243 23.38 -41.09 -4.04
N GLU A 244 22.24 -41.25 -3.36
CA GLU A 244 21.31 -40.15 -3.14
C GLU A 244 21.86 -39.12 -2.14
N GLN A 245 22.53 -39.57 -1.08
CA GLN A 245 23.13 -38.71 -0.07
C GLN A 245 24.31 -37.90 -0.66
N ILE A 246 25.13 -38.54 -1.50
CA ILE A 246 26.22 -37.89 -2.24
C ILE A 246 25.64 -36.85 -3.22
N ARG A 247 24.55 -37.18 -3.92
CA ARG A 247 23.87 -36.26 -4.85
C ARG A 247 23.31 -35.03 -4.12
N ILE A 248 22.60 -35.22 -3.00
CA ILE A 248 22.05 -34.13 -2.19
C ILE A 248 23.18 -33.22 -1.65
N PHE A 249 24.24 -33.81 -1.10
CA PHE A 249 25.38 -33.04 -0.59
C PHE A 249 26.07 -32.22 -1.68
N THR A 250 26.22 -32.79 -2.88
CA THR A 250 26.90 -32.15 -4.02
C THR A 250 26.04 -31.09 -4.70
N ASP A 251 24.82 -31.44 -5.08
CA ASP A 251 23.94 -30.60 -5.90
C ASP A 251 23.23 -29.54 -5.06
N GLN A 252 22.88 -29.84 -3.80
CA GLN A 252 22.13 -28.92 -2.94
C GLN A 252 22.97 -28.33 -1.82
N GLY A 253 23.92 -29.08 -1.26
CA GLY A 253 24.78 -28.60 -0.18
C GLY A 253 25.86 -27.65 -0.69
N LEU A 254 26.81 -28.17 -1.45
CA LEU A 254 27.99 -27.41 -1.89
C LEU A 254 27.64 -26.26 -2.86
N ALA A 255 26.66 -26.47 -3.75
CA ALA A 255 26.24 -25.44 -4.70
C ALA A 255 25.59 -24.21 -4.02
N GLN A 256 25.00 -24.37 -2.84
CA GLN A 256 24.34 -23.28 -2.10
C GLN A 256 25.28 -22.50 -1.18
N VAL A 257 26.46 -23.05 -0.84
CA VAL A 257 27.44 -22.37 0.02
C VAL A 257 27.97 -21.09 -0.66
N GLY A 258 28.27 -21.14 -1.96
CA GLY A 258 28.76 -19.98 -2.71
C GLY A 258 27.78 -18.79 -2.70
N PRO A 259 26.53 -18.97 -3.15
CA PRO A 259 25.50 -17.94 -3.10
C PRO A 259 25.23 -17.41 -1.69
N ALA A 260 25.15 -18.28 -0.67
CA ALA A 260 24.91 -17.87 0.71
C ALA A 260 26.01 -16.96 1.27
N VAL A 261 27.29 -17.26 0.95
CA VAL A 261 28.43 -16.41 1.34
C VAL A 261 28.38 -15.06 0.60
N ALA A 262 28.00 -15.06 -0.67
CA ALA A 262 27.87 -13.82 -1.45
C ALA A 262 26.71 -12.93 -0.93
N GLU A 263 25.59 -13.54 -0.57
CA GLU A 263 24.42 -12.86 -0.02
C GLU A 263 24.69 -12.31 1.38
N ALA A 264 25.38 -13.07 2.24
CA ALA A 264 25.85 -12.58 3.53
C ALA A 264 26.72 -11.32 3.38
N ARG A 265 27.70 -11.34 2.45
CA ARG A 265 28.55 -10.16 2.14
C ARG A 265 27.78 -8.97 1.58
N ALA A 266 26.70 -9.22 0.84
CA ALA A 266 25.82 -8.14 0.35
C ALA A 266 25.04 -7.51 1.52
N MET A 267 24.47 -8.34 2.39
CA MET A 267 23.73 -7.90 3.57
C MET A 267 24.61 -7.06 4.51
N PHE A 268 25.87 -7.46 4.73
CA PHE A 268 26.81 -6.69 5.55
C PHE A 268 27.12 -5.30 4.98
N ARG A 269 27.26 -5.17 3.66
CA ARG A 269 27.49 -3.86 3.02
C ARG A 269 26.27 -2.95 3.16
N THR A 270 25.07 -3.50 3.04
CA THR A 270 23.83 -2.73 3.24
C THR A 270 23.68 -2.29 4.69
N LEU A 271 23.98 -3.18 5.66
CA LEU A 271 23.94 -2.83 7.08
C LEU A 271 24.95 -1.73 7.43
N ASP A 272 26.19 -1.84 6.95
CA ASP A 272 27.24 -0.84 7.15
C ASP A 272 26.86 0.53 6.53
N GLN A 273 26.17 0.52 5.39
CA GLN A 273 25.65 1.73 4.77
C GLN A 273 24.51 2.37 5.58
N VAL A 274 23.56 1.56 6.09
CA VAL A 274 22.46 2.03 6.94
C VAL A 274 22.98 2.59 8.26
N LEU A 275 23.96 1.92 8.90
CA LEU A 275 24.54 2.39 10.15
C LEU A 275 25.27 3.73 9.98
N ARG A 276 26.03 3.90 8.89
CA ARG A 276 26.67 5.18 8.56
C ARG A 276 25.67 6.28 8.23
N GLU A 277 24.57 5.95 7.58
CA GLU A 277 23.54 6.94 7.24
C GLU A 277 22.79 7.40 8.51
N ILE A 278 22.50 6.48 9.43
CA ILE A 278 21.89 6.78 10.73
C ILE A 278 22.83 7.64 11.59
N ASP A 279 24.13 7.36 11.58
CA ASP A 279 25.13 8.18 12.31
C ASP A 279 25.25 9.60 11.70
N ARG A 280 25.07 9.71 10.38
CA ARG A 280 25.22 10.97 9.65
C ARG A 280 23.98 11.86 9.67
N ASP A 281 22.77 11.29 9.59
CA ASP A 281 21.51 12.03 9.66
C ASP A 281 20.38 11.22 10.33
N PRO A 282 20.38 11.13 11.66
CA PRO A 282 19.37 10.37 12.40
C PRO A 282 17.97 11.00 12.30
N ARG A 283 17.87 12.31 12.00
CA ARG A 283 16.58 13.03 11.93
C ARG A 283 15.93 12.91 10.57
N GLY A 284 16.69 13.02 9.48
CA GLY A 284 16.19 12.90 8.11
C GLY A 284 15.65 11.50 7.79
N TYR A 285 16.28 10.45 8.30
CA TYR A 285 15.82 9.07 8.09
C TYR A 285 14.52 8.75 8.85
N LEU A 286 14.36 9.26 10.08
CA LEU A 286 13.18 9.01 10.91
C LEU A 286 11.97 9.89 10.54
N LEU A 287 12.18 11.05 9.93
CA LEU A 287 11.13 12.02 9.61
C LEU A 287 10.77 12.07 8.12
N GLY A 288 11.46 11.30 7.27
CA GLY A 288 11.16 11.19 5.84
C GLY A 288 11.47 12.43 4.99
N GLU A 289 12.01 13.50 5.59
CA GLU A 289 12.45 14.70 4.86
C GLU A 289 13.87 14.50 4.29
N SER A 290 13.97 13.69 3.24
CA SER A 290 15.14 13.73 2.36
C SER A 290 15.03 14.98 1.48
N THR A 291 15.55 16.11 1.96
CA THR A 291 15.68 17.30 1.12
C THR A 291 16.72 17.02 0.01
N PRO A 292 16.34 17.07 -1.29
CA PRO A 292 17.30 16.86 -2.35
C PRO A 292 18.28 18.03 -2.37
N ARG A 293 19.55 17.73 -2.12
CA ARG A 293 20.65 18.70 -2.20
C ARG A 293 20.94 18.99 -3.68
N TYR A 294 20.45 20.11 -4.18
CA TYR A 294 20.85 20.63 -5.49
C TYR A 294 22.31 21.11 -5.40
N GLU A 295 23.24 20.36 -5.98
CA GLU A 295 24.56 20.86 -6.34
C GLU A 295 24.40 21.78 -7.55
N GLY A 296 24.41 23.08 -7.30
CA GLY A 296 24.48 24.07 -8.37
C GLY A 296 25.86 24.03 -9.01
N GLU A 297 25.95 23.53 -10.23
CA GLU A 297 27.10 23.78 -11.10
C GLU A 297 27.14 25.30 -11.40
N SER A 298 28.07 25.99 -10.75
CA SER A 298 28.49 27.32 -11.17
C SER A 298 29.39 27.17 -12.40
N GLN A 299 28.89 27.59 -13.57
CA GLN A 299 29.70 27.88 -14.76
C GLN A 299 30.51 29.17 -14.57
#